data_AF-A0AAV7S507-F1
#
_entry.id   AF-A0AAV7S507-F1
#
_cell.length_a   1.000
_cell.length_b   1.000
_cell.length_c   1.000
_cell.angle_alpha   90.00
_cell.angle_beta   90.00
_cell.angle_gamma   90.00
#
_symmetry.space_group_name_H-M   'P 1'
#
loop_
_entity.id
_entity.type
_entity.pdbx_description
1 polymer ?
#
loop_
_entity_poly.entity_id
_entity_poly.type
_entity_poly.pdbx_seq_one_letter_code
_entity_poly.pdbx_strand_id
1 'polypeptide(L)'
;MLPQPRRTLIVPWLLGSGERNGGTEVQQSQRYGEVVSLSHDSRGHRLLDGQTLGFTTLVDWQRRVATWFNQPARKLRRRKARQAKARVIAPRPITGPIRPIVRCPTIRYHTKVRAGRGFSLEELKLAGINKKVARTIGIAVDPRRRNRSAESLQCNVQRLKEYRSKLIIFPRKASAPKKGDSSAEELKLATQLAGPVMPIRNIYKKEKARVISEDEKNFKAFASLRMARANARLFGIRAKRAKEAADQDVEKKK
;
A
#
# COMPACT_ATOMS: atom_id res chain seq x y z
N MET A 1 -25.66 1.03 -22.64
CA MET A 1 -24.31 1.59 -22.90
C MET A 1 -23.33 1.04 -21.86
N LEU A 2 -22.44 0.12 -22.26
CA LEU A 2 -21.42 -0.46 -21.39
C LEU A 2 -20.10 0.33 -21.52
N PRO A 3 -19.37 0.62 -20.43
CA PRO A 3 -18.10 1.34 -20.52
C PRO A 3 -16.93 0.39 -20.82
N GLN A 4 -16.11 0.78 -21.80
CA GLN A 4 -14.91 0.05 -22.23
C GLN A 4 -13.76 0.09 -21.19
N PRO A 5 -12.94 -0.96 -21.06
CA PRO A 5 -11.81 -0.98 -20.14
C PRO A 5 -10.55 -0.29 -20.71
N ARG A 6 -9.95 0.61 -19.91
CA ARG A 6 -8.70 1.32 -20.22
C ARG A 6 -7.49 0.36 -20.14
N ARG A 7 -6.70 0.28 -21.22
CA ARG A 7 -5.40 -0.42 -21.27
C ARG A 7 -4.36 0.32 -20.44
N THR A 8 -3.78 -0.34 -19.46
CA THR A 8 -2.58 0.12 -18.73
C THR A 8 -1.33 -0.46 -19.39
N LEU A 9 -0.45 0.40 -19.91
CA LEU A 9 0.87 0.03 -20.39
C LEU A 9 1.80 -0.27 -19.21
N ILE A 10 2.46 -1.42 -19.26
CA ILE A 10 3.50 -1.86 -18.31
C ILE A 10 4.84 -1.70 -19.04
N VAL A 11 5.77 -0.96 -18.45
CA VAL A 11 7.16 -0.81 -18.95
C VAL A 11 8.08 -1.70 -18.10
N PRO A 12 8.78 -2.69 -18.68
CA PRO A 12 9.83 -3.42 -17.96
C PRO A 12 11.21 -2.79 -18.15
N TRP A 13 11.90 -2.60 -17.03
CA TRP A 13 13.35 -2.40 -16.90
C TRP A 13 14.06 -3.76 -16.85
N LEU A 14 15.21 -3.93 -17.50
CA LEU A 14 16.37 -4.77 -17.07
C LEU A 14 17.49 -4.62 -18.14
N LEU A 15 18.63 -4.00 -17.81
CA LEU A 15 19.87 -4.61 -17.27
C LEU A 15 20.50 -5.64 -18.22
N GLY A 16 21.57 -5.21 -18.90
CA GLY A 16 22.36 -6.02 -19.79
C GLY A 16 23.46 -6.81 -19.06
N SER A 17 23.69 -8.03 -19.55
CA SER A 17 24.88 -8.84 -19.33
C SER A 17 25.28 -9.38 -20.70
N GLY A 18 26.47 -8.99 -21.17
CA GLY A 18 26.98 -9.39 -22.48
C GLY A 18 27.62 -10.77 -22.45
N GLU A 19 27.42 -11.52 -23.52
CA GLU A 19 28.30 -12.60 -23.95
C GLU A 19 28.46 -12.51 -25.48
N ARG A 20 29.71 -12.58 -25.92
CA ARG A 20 30.15 -12.58 -27.32
C ARG A 20 30.09 -14.00 -27.85
N ASN A 21 29.64 -14.19 -29.10
CA ASN A 21 30.32 -14.98 -30.14
C ASN A 21 29.46 -15.12 -31.41
N GLY A 22 30.14 -15.15 -32.56
CA GLY A 22 29.58 -15.53 -33.86
C GLY A 22 29.52 -14.38 -34.85
N GLY A 23 30.52 -14.29 -35.72
CA GLY A 23 30.73 -13.15 -36.61
C GLY A 23 29.86 -13.14 -37.86
N THR A 24 29.63 -11.93 -38.35
CA THR A 24 29.38 -11.59 -39.74
C THR A 24 30.11 -10.28 -40.02
N GLU A 25 30.83 -10.25 -41.13
CA GLU A 25 31.72 -9.21 -41.58
C GLU A 25 30.96 -7.89 -41.78
N VAL A 26 31.26 -6.88 -40.96
CA VAL A 26 30.68 -5.53 -41.07
C VAL A 26 31.69 -4.65 -41.79
N GLN A 27 31.47 -4.38 -43.07
CA GLN A 27 32.17 -3.27 -43.74
C GLN A 27 31.69 -1.96 -43.11
N GLN A 28 32.56 -1.34 -42.31
CA GLN A 28 32.34 -0.04 -41.70
C GLN A 28 32.68 1.06 -42.70
N SER A 29 31.66 1.76 -43.19
CA SER A 29 31.80 3.11 -43.75
C SER A 29 31.08 4.08 -42.83
N GLN A 30 31.86 4.93 -42.15
CA GLN A 30 31.36 6.03 -41.35
C GLN A 30 30.93 7.19 -42.27
N ARG A 31 29.62 7.40 -42.39
CA ARG A 31 29.05 8.73 -42.64
C ARG A 31 27.53 8.73 -42.37
N TYR A 32 27.11 9.59 -41.45
CA TYR A 32 25.72 9.98 -41.13
C TYR A 32 24.76 8.82 -40.78
N GLY A 33 24.58 8.62 -39.47
CA GLY A 33 23.82 7.51 -38.89
C GLY A 33 22.32 7.63 -39.08
N GLU A 34 21.82 6.93 -40.10
CA GLU A 34 20.51 6.29 -40.10
C GLU A 34 20.66 4.91 -40.77
N VAL A 35 21.01 3.89 -39.99
CA VAL A 35 21.10 2.51 -40.48
C VAL A 35 19.70 1.92 -40.45
N VAL A 36 18.94 2.10 -41.53
CA VAL A 36 17.70 1.34 -41.75
C VAL A 36 18.09 -0.04 -42.28
N SER A 37 18.17 -1.03 -41.39
CA SER A 37 18.39 -2.42 -41.76
C SER A 37 17.14 -2.97 -42.47
N LEU A 38 17.12 -2.86 -43.81
CA LEU A 38 16.06 -3.41 -44.67
C LEU A 38 16.15 -4.94 -44.71
N SER A 39 15.43 -5.59 -43.80
CA SER A 39 15.24 -7.04 -43.82
C SER A 39 14.21 -7.38 -44.90
N HIS A 40 14.61 -8.10 -45.95
CA HIS A 40 13.71 -8.58 -47.00
C HIS A 40 13.36 -10.06 -46.73
N ASP A 41 12.09 -10.45 -46.89
CA ASP A 41 11.71 -11.87 -46.93
C ASP A 41 12.26 -12.52 -48.22
N SER A 42 12.38 -13.84 -48.21
CA SER A 42 12.70 -14.73 -49.35
C SER A 42 11.89 -14.52 -50.64
N ARG A 43 10.84 -13.69 -50.59
CA ARG A 43 10.02 -13.24 -51.73
C ARG A 43 10.19 -11.76 -52.09
N GLY A 44 11.21 -11.09 -51.56
CA GLY A 44 11.57 -9.70 -51.90
C GLY A 44 10.63 -8.63 -51.33
N HIS A 45 9.68 -8.98 -50.47
CA HIS A 45 8.84 -7.98 -49.78
C HIS A 45 9.60 -7.35 -48.62
N ARG A 46 9.59 -6.01 -48.57
CA ARG A 46 10.15 -5.19 -47.49
C ARG A 46 9.33 -5.45 -46.22
N LEU A 47 9.92 -6.07 -45.19
CA LEU A 47 9.28 -6.17 -43.89
C LEU A 47 9.20 -4.75 -43.30
N LEU A 48 8.00 -4.23 -43.08
CA LEU A 48 7.80 -2.96 -42.39
C LEU A 48 8.43 -3.05 -40.99
N ASP A 49 9.05 -1.97 -40.54
CA ASP A 49 9.72 -1.85 -39.24
C ASP A 49 8.82 -2.35 -38.10
N GLY A 50 9.01 -3.60 -37.70
CA GLY A 50 8.28 -4.27 -36.63
C GLY A 50 9.12 -4.31 -35.36
N GLN A 51 8.51 -4.02 -34.19
CA GLN A 51 9.19 -4.22 -32.92
C GLN A 51 9.52 -5.71 -32.73
N THR A 52 10.75 -6.02 -32.37
CA THR A 52 11.15 -7.36 -31.94
C THR A 52 10.46 -7.67 -30.61
N LEU A 53 9.51 -8.61 -30.64
CA LEU A 53 8.77 -9.03 -29.45
C LEU A 53 9.44 -10.25 -28.81
N GLY A 54 9.91 -10.09 -27.57
CA GLY A 54 10.39 -11.21 -26.76
C GLY A 54 9.24 -12.10 -26.31
N PHE A 55 8.88 -13.10 -27.10
CA PHE A 55 7.83 -14.06 -26.77
C PHE A 55 8.39 -15.21 -25.92
N THR A 56 7.90 -15.39 -24.70
CA THR A 56 8.38 -16.41 -23.76
C THR A 56 7.65 -17.74 -23.94
N THR A 57 7.57 -18.26 -25.17
CA THR A 57 6.96 -19.58 -25.49
C THR A 57 7.99 -20.69 -25.70
N LEU A 58 9.27 -20.40 -25.43
CA LEU A 58 10.41 -21.32 -25.59
C LEU A 58 10.35 -22.58 -24.72
N VAL A 59 9.46 -22.60 -23.71
CA VAL A 59 9.25 -23.76 -22.83
C VAL A 59 7.86 -24.32 -23.11
N ASP A 60 7.68 -25.65 -23.06
CA ASP A 60 6.39 -26.35 -23.20
C ASP A 60 5.31 -25.74 -22.27
N TRP A 61 4.60 -24.76 -22.84
CA TRP A 61 3.58 -23.95 -22.19
C TRP A 61 2.21 -24.59 -22.35
N GLN A 62 2.02 -25.35 -23.43
CA GLN A 62 0.76 -26.05 -23.76
C GLN A 62 0.40 -27.06 -22.67
N ARG A 63 1.38 -27.77 -22.09
CA ARG A 63 1.16 -28.68 -20.96
C ARG A 63 0.75 -27.98 -19.66
N ARG A 64 1.07 -26.69 -19.48
CA ARG A 64 0.84 -25.91 -18.24
C ARG A 64 -0.18 -24.79 -18.44
N VAL A 65 -1.17 -25.00 -19.31
CA VAL A 65 -2.25 -24.04 -19.52
C VAL A 65 -3.25 -24.11 -18.37
N ALA A 66 -3.26 -23.09 -17.53
CA ALA A 66 -4.30 -22.91 -16.52
C ALA A 66 -5.57 -22.31 -17.15
N THR A 67 -6.59 -23.15 -17.37
CA THR A 67 -7.89 -22.69 -17.85
C THR A 67 -8.75 -22.09 -16.73
N TRP A 68 -9.63 -21.15 -17.09
CA TRP A 68 -10.47 -20.41 -16.14
C TRP A 68 -11.95 -20.84 -16.14
N PHE A 69 -12.29 -21.98 -16.76
CA PHE A 69 -13.66 -22.50 -16.80
C PHE A 69 -14.25 -22.76 -15.41
N ASN A 70 -13.41 -23.04 -14.41
CA ASN A 70 -13.82 -23.24 -13.03
C ASN A 70 -14.13 -21.93 -12.25
N GLN A 71 -13.96 -20.75 -12.86
CA GLN A 71 -14.15 -19.46 -12.22
C GLN A 71 -15.58 -19.25 -11.64
N PRO A 72 -16.69 -19.49 -12.37
CA PRO A 72 -18.04 -19.36 -11.83
C PRO A 72 -18.32 -20.34 -10.69
N ALA A 73 -17.93 -21.62 -10.84
CA ALA A 73 -18.08 -22.63 -9.80
C ALA A 73 -17.31 -22.25 -8.51
N ARG A 74 -16.09 -21.71 -8.67
CA ARG A 74 -15.27 -21.22 -7.55
C ARG A 74 -15.91 -20.01 -6.86
N LYS A 75 -16.56 -19.10 -7.60
CA LYS A 75 -17.32 -17.96 -7.02
C LYS A 75 -18.52 -18.45 -6.22
N LEU A 76 -19.30 -19.39 -6.76
CA LEU A 76 -20.45 -19.98 -6.07
C LEU A 76 -20.03 -20.73 -4.79
N ARG A 77 -18.99 -21.57 -4.87
CA ARG A 77 -18.44 -22.28 -3.71
C ARG A 77 -18.02 -21.33 -2.59
N ARG A 78 -17.29 -20.27 -2.92
CA ARG A 78 -16.88 -19.23 -1.94
C ARG A 78 -18.09 -18.49 -1.35
N ARG A 79 -19.15 -18.25 -2.12
CA ARG A 79 -20.40 -17.63 -1.63
C ARG A 79 -21.11 -18.55 -0.63
N LYS A 80 -21.34 -19.82 -0.98
CA LYS A 80 -21.96 -20.82 -0.10
C LYS A 80 -21.17 -21.00 1.20
N ALA A 81 -19.84 -21.10 1.12
CA ALA A 81 -18.98 -21.19 2.31
C ALA A 81 -19.09 -19.96 3.22
N ARG A 82 -19.18 -18.75 2.64
CA ARG A 82 -19.44 -17.52 3.43
C ARG A 82 -20.82 -17.57 4.09
N GLN A 83 -21.87 -17.97 3.39
CA GLN A 83 -23.22 -18.08 3.97
C GLN A 83 -23.27 -19.11 5.10
N ALA A 84 -22.65 -20.28 4.94
CA ALA A 84 -22.54 -21.28 5.99
C ALA A 84 -21.80 -20.72 7.22
N LYS A 85 -20.66 -20.04 7.01
CA LYS A 85 -19.91 -19.38 8.09
C LYS A 85 -20.73 -18.30 8.81
N ALA A 86 -21.55 -17.53 8.08
CA ALA A 86 -22.40 -16.49 8.65
C ALA A 86 -23.39 -17.06 9.67
N ARG A 87 -24.05 -18.17 9.31
CA ARG A 87 -25.02 -18.86 10.18
C ARG A 87 -24.36 -19.42 11.44
N VAL A 88 -23.19 -20.05 11.31
CA VAL A 88 -22.46 -20.65 12.44
C VAL A 88 -22.00 -19.62 13.48
N ILE A 89 -21.61 -18.42 13.02
CA ILE A 89 -20.98 -17.40 13.87
C ILE A 89 -21.99 -16.36 14.40
N ALA A 90 -23.26 -16.44 13.99
CA ALA A 90 -24.31 -15.53 14.44
C ALA A 90 -24.36 -15.48 15.99
N PRO A 91 -24.44 -14.29 16.61
CA PRO A 91 -24.74 -12.97 16.03
C PRO A 91 -23.52 -12.17 15.52
N ARG A 92 -22.28 -12.70 15.62
CA ARG A 92 -21.07 -11.93 15.30
C ARG A 92 -20.92 -11.64 13.80
N PRO A 93 -20.29 -10.51 13.40
CA PRO A 93 -20.09 -10.17 12.00
C PRO A 93 -19.13 -11.12 11.26
N ILE A 94 -19.49 -11.52 10.03
CA ILE A 94 -18.72 -12.50 9.24
C ILE A 94 -17.34 -12.01 8.80
N THR A 95 -17.19 -10.70 8.55
CA THR A 95 -15.95 -10.12 8.01
C THR A 95 -14.77 -10.26 8.97
N GLY A 96 -15.06 -10.59 10.24
CA GLY A 96 -14.09 -10.90 11.26
C GLY A 96 -13.79 -9.71 12.16
N PRO A 97 -12.65 -9.73 12.87
CA PRO A 97 -12.33 -8.72 13.86
C PRO A 97 -12.05 -7.34 13.26
N ILE A 98 -12.30 -6.29 14.04
CA ILE A 98 -11.96 -4.92 13.62
C ILE A 98 -10.44 -4.77 13.44
N ARG A 99 -10.07 -4.03 12.39
CA ARG A 99 -8.69 -3.74 12.01
C ARG A 99 -8.36 -2.25 12.19
N PRO A 100 -7.09 -1.91 12.51
CA PRO A 100 -6.66 -0.52 12.67
C PRO A 100 -6.53 0.21 11.34
N ILE A 101 -6.50 1.54 11.43
CA ILE A 101 -6.19 2.47 10.35
C ILE A 101 -4.67 2.54 10.22
N VAL A 102 -4.14 2.19 9.04
CA VAL A 102 -2.69 2.13 8.78
C VAL A 102 -2.36 2.83 7.47
N ARG A 103 -1.31 3.66 7.49
CA ARG A 103 -0.71 4.28 6.29
C ARG A 103 0.18 3.30 5.55
N CYS A 104 0.19 3.38 4.22
CA CYS A 104 1.09 2.55 3.40
C CYS A 104 2.55 3.05 3.52
N PRO A 105 3.54 2.15 3.44
CA PRO A 105 4.92 2.47 3.85
C PRO A 105 5.76 3.25 2.82
N THR A 106 5.39 3.25 1.54
CA THR A 106 6.21 3.87 0.48
C THR A 106 5.72 5.28 0.14
N ILE A 107 6.62 6.15 -0.33
CA ILE A 107 6.32 7.53 -0.76
C ILE A 107 5.17 7.53 -1.79
N ARG A 108 5.15 6.59 -2.73
CA ARG A 108 4.08 6.46 -3.73
C ARG A 108 2.69 6.25 -3.12
N TYR A 109 2.59 5.58 -1.97
CA TYR A 109 1.31 5.17 -1.39
C TYR A 109 1.00 5.74 -0.01
N HIS A 110 1.91 6.50 0.60
CA HIS A 110 1.75 7.04 1.96
C HIS A 110 0.48 7.90 2.15
N THR A 111 -0.04 8.51 1.08
CA THR A 111 -1.30 9.28 1.09
C THR A 111 -2.53 8.41 1.27
N LYS A 112 -2.44 7.10 0.98
CA LYS A 112 -3.55 6.14 1.13
C LYS A 112 -3.54 5.51 2.52
N VAL A 113 -4.74 5.33 3.07
CA VAL A 113 -4.97 4.53 4.28
C VAL A 113 -5.57 3.18 3.90
N ARG A 114 -5.25 2.15 4.68
CA ARG A 114 -5.80 0.80 4.54
C ARG A 114 -6.09 0.17 5.90
N ALA A 115 -6.80 -0.95 5.88
CA ALA A 115 -6.91 -1.83 7.04
C ALA A 115 -5.56 -2.51 7.32
N GLY A 116 -5.06 -2.35 8.54
CA GLY A 116 -3.87 -3.05 9.03
C GLY A 116 -4.14 -4.51 9.42
N ARG A 117 -3.10 -5.22 9.85
CA ARG A 117 -3.24 -6.60 10.36
C ARG A 117 -3.93 -6.66 11.72
N GLY A 118 -3.53 -5.77 12.64
CA GLY A 118 -4.07 -5.69 14.00
C GLY A 118 -3.54 -4.48 14.78
N PHE A 119 -4.22 -4.13 15.86
CA PHE A 119 -3.87 -3.08 16.80
C PHE A 119 -2.56 -3.39 17.52
N SER A 120 -1.78 -2.35 17.78
CA SER A 120 -0.54 -2.44 18.55
C SER A 120 -0.83 -2.57 20.04
N LEU A 121 0.15 -3.04 20.82
CA LEU A 121 0.00 -3.18 22.27
C LEU A 121 -0.17 -1.82 22.97
N GLU A 122 0.48 -0.79 22.45
CA GLU A 122 0.43 0.57 22.98
C GLU A 122 -0.96 1.20 22.82
N GLU A 123 -1.56 1.10 21.63
CA GLU A 123 -2.94 1.55 21.39
C GLU A 123 -3.93 0.84 22.32
N LEU A 124 -3.77 -0.47 22.52
CA LEU A 124 -4.63 -1.24 23.42
C LEU A 124 -4.48 -0.81 24.87
N LYS A 125 -3.24 -0.54 25.32
CA LYS A 125 -2.96 -0.04 26.67
C LYS A 125 -3.63 1.32 26.90
N LEU A 126 -3.51 2.24 25.95
CA LEU A 126 -4.15 3.56 26.03
C LEU A 126 -5.68 3.50 25.93
N ALA A 127 -6.23 2.51 25.22
CA ALA A 127 -7.68 2.27 25.18
C ALA A 127 -8.21 1.52 26.42
N GLY A 128 -7.34 1.10 27.34
CA GLY A 128 -7.73 0.34 28.54
C GLY A 128 -8.15 -1.11 28.25
N ILE A 129 -7.69 -1.69 27.14
CA ILE A 129 -8.07 -3.04 26.71
C ILE A 129 -6.89 -4.00 26.86
N ASN A 130 -7.08 -5.08 27.62
CA ASN A 130 -6.05 -6.13 27.73
C ASN A 130 -5.92 -6.91 26.41
N LYS A 131 -4.68 -7.16 25.96
CA LYS A 131 -4.35 -7.90 24.72
C LYS A 131 -5.04 -9.27 24.59
N LYS A 132 -5.26 -9.98 25.70
CA LYS A 132 -5.94 -11.29 25.69
C LYS A 132 -7.44 -11.12 25.47
N VAL A 133 -8.06 -10.17 26.18
CA VAL A 133 -9.49 -9.83 26.09
C VAL A 133 -9.84 -9.20 24.74
N ALA A 134 -8.93 -8.44 24.15
CA ALA A 134 -9.11 -7.86 22.82
C ALA A 134 -9.47 -8.93 21.77
N ARG A 135 -8.77 -10.08 21.77
CA ARG A 135 -9.02 -11.15 20.80
C ARG A 135 -10.37 -11.83 21.00
N THR A 136 -10.82 -12.00 22.26
CA THR A 136 -12.11 -12.64 22.55
C THR A 136 -13.29 -11.77 22.12
N ILE A 137 -13.13 -10.46 22.22
CA ILE A 137 -14.12 -9.44 21.85
C ILE A 137 -14.18 -9.21 20.32
N GLY A 138 -13.19 -9.68 19.55
CA GLY A 138 -13.16 -9.46 18.10
C GLY A 138 -12.33 -8.25 17.67
N ILE A 139 -11.28 -7.93 18.42
CA ILE A 139 -10.26 -6.94 18.06
C ILE A 139 -9.00 -7.68 17.59
N ALA A 140 -8.52 -7.38 16.39
CA ALA A 140 -7.29 -7.98 15.87
C ALA A 140 -6.07 -7.37 16.56
N VAL A 141 -5.12 -8.17 17.02
CA VAL A 141 -3.92 -7.70 17.74
C VAL A 141 -2.66 -8.08 16.96
N ASP A 142 -1.77 -7.13 16.71
CA ASP A 142 -0.45 -7.36 16.12
C ASP A 142 0.65 -6.82 17.05
N PRO A 143 1.31 -7.69 17.84
CA PRO A 143 2.33 -7.27 18.80
C PRO A 143 3.62 -6.75 18.15
N ARG A 144 3.81 -6.97 16.84
CA ARG A 144 5.04 -6.56 16.12
C ARG A 144 4.99 -5.10 15.66
N ARG A 145 3.82 -4.48 15.61
CA ARG A 145 3.66 -3.12 15.11
C ARG A 145 4.08 -2.11 16.17
N ARG A 146 4.90 -1.14 15.77
CA ARG A 146 5.34 0.00 16.60
C ARG A 146 4.72 1.29 16.07
N ASN A 147 4.36 2.21 16.95
CA ASN A 147 3.91 3.54 16.56
C ASN A 147 5.08 4.51 16.64
N ARG A 148 5.19 5.40 15.64
CA ARG A 148 6.18 6.48 15.62
C ARG A 148 5.53 7.86 15.65
N SER A 149 4.27 7.97 15.25
CA SER A 149 3.52 9.23 15.23
C SER A 149 2.36 9.20 16.23
N ALA A 150 2.24 10.26 17.01
CA ALA A 150 1.17 10.44 17.98
C ALA A 150 -0.22 10.51 17.32
N GLU A 151 -0.31 11.13 16.14
CA GLU A 151 -1.57 11.25 15.39
C GLU A 151 -2.17 9.88 15.04
N SER A 152 -1.34 8.95 14.58
CA SER A 152 -1.81 7.61 14.19
C SER A 152 -2.25 6.79 15.41
N LEU A 153 -1.52 6.95 16.51
CA LEU A 153 -1.84 6.35 17.81
C LEU A 153 -3.20 6.84 18.30
N GLN A 154 -3.41 8.15 18.34
CA GLN A 154 -4.68 8.77 18.76
C GLN A 154 -5.85 8.34 17.86
N CYS A 155 -5.68 8.36 16.53
CA CYS A 155 -6.69 7.90 15.58
C CYS A 155 -7.15 6.46 15.87
N ASN A 156 -6.21 5.55 16.15
CA ASN A 156 -6.52 4.15 16.41
C ASN A 156 -7.08 3.92 17.82
N VAL A 157 -6.64 4.67 18.83
CA VAL A 157 -7.24 4.65 20.17
C VAL A 157 -8.68 5.12 20.11
N GLN A 158 -8.96 6.22 19.40
CA GLN A 158 -10.32 6.71 19.19
C GLN A 158 -11.19 5.66 18.49
N ARG A 159 -10.66 5.02 17.44
CA ARG A 159 -11.33 3.91 16.75
C ARG A 159 -11.66 2.73 17.68
N LEU A 160 -10.79 2.41 18.64
CA LEU A 160 -11.05 1.37 19.64
C LEU A 160 -12.16 1.77 20.62
N LYS A 161 -12.17 3.03 21.06
CA LYS A 161 -13.23 3.57 21.94
C LYS A 161 -14.59 3.57 21.24
N GLU A 162 -14.64 4.02 19.98
CA GLU A 162 -15.85 3.98 19.16
C GLU A 162 -16.34 2.55 18.88
N TYR A 163 -15.42 1.60 18.71
CA TYR A 163 -15.79 0.20 18.56
C TYR A 163 -16.35 -0.37 19.87
N ARG A 164 -15.75 -0.02 21.01
CA ARG A 164 -16.18 -0.47 22.35
C ARG A 164 -17.60 0.01 22.67
N SER A 165 -17.96 1.25 22.30
CA SER A 165 -19.31 1.78 22.53
C SER A 165 -20.38 1.16 21.63
N LYS A 166 -20.02 0.69 20.44
CA LYS A 166 -20.93 0.03 19.49
C LYS A 166 -21.03 -1.50 19.70
N LEU A 167 -20.25 -2.04 20.61
CA LEU A 167 -20.13 -3.48 20.81
C LEU A 167 -21.19 -3.97 21.80
N ILE A 168 -22.06 -4.86 21.33
CA ILE A 168 -23.02 -5.59 22.17
C ILE A 168 -22.36 -6.90 22.63
N ILE A 169 -22.20 -7.08 23.94
CA ILE A 169 -21.58 -8.29 24.53
C ILE A 169 -22.67 -9.18 25.11
N PHE A 170 -22.74 -10.41 24.59
CA PHE A 170 -23.67 -11.41 25.09
C PHE A 170 -23.13 -12.06 26.38
N PRO A 171 -23.97 -12.24 27.41
CA PRO A 171 -23.59 -12.96 28.61
C PRO A 171 -23.30 -14.42 28.29
N ARG A 172 -22.31 -15.02 28.96
CA ARG A 172 -21.98 -16.45 28.77
C ARG A 172 -23.11 -17.37 29.24
N LYS A 173 -23.85 -16.97 30.27
CA LYS A 173 -25.05 -17.63 30.78
C LYS A 173 -26.18 -16.61 30.77
N ALA A 174 -27.26 -16.88 30.04
CA ALA A 174 -28.38 -15.94 29.91
C ALA A 174 -29.09 -15.66 31.25
N SER A 175 -29.09 -16.63 32.17
CA SER A 175 -29.69 -16.50 33.50
C SER A 175 -28.86 -15.69 34.50
N ALA A 176 -27.56 -15.49 34.24
CA ALA A 176 -26.64 -14.84 35.18
C ALA A 176 -25.70 -13.87 34.43
N PRO A 177 -26.22 -12.71 33.99
CA PRO A 177 -25.40 -11.68 33.34
C PRO A 177 -24.37 -11.09 34.32
N LYS A 178 -23.17 -10.79 33.81
CA LYS A 178 -22.05 -10.23 34.57
C LYS A 178 -21.80 -8.77 34.20
N LYS A 179 -20.96 -8.10 35.01
CA LYS A 179 -20.51 -6.73 34.74
C LYS A 179 -19.82 -6.65 33.39
N GLY A 180 -20.39 -5.84 32.48
CA GLY A 180 -19.88 -5.61 31.13
C GLY A 180 -20.61 -6.39 30.03
N ASP A 181 -21.61 -7.20 30.38
CA ASP A 181 -22.58 -7.74 29.43
C ASP A 181 -23.65 -6.68 29.10
N SER A 182 -24.26 -6.82 27.92
CA SER A 182 -25.30 -5.91 27.42
C SER A 182 -26.67 -6.17 28.07
N SER A 183 -27.53 -5.14 28.08
CA SER A 183 -28.89 -5.23 28.59
C SER A 183 -29.77 -6.14 27.71
N ALA A 184 -30.86 -6.68 28.27
CA ALA A 184 -31.75 -7.57 27.51
C ALA A 184 -32.38 -6.90 26.27
N GLU A 185 -32.53 -5.58 26.29
CA GLU A 185 -33.03 -4.79 25.15
C GLU A 185 -32.01 -4.71 24.02
N GLU A 186 -30.74 -4.44 24.33
CA GLU A 186 -29.65 -4.43 23.36
C GLU A 186 -29.45 -5.81 22.71
N LEU A 187 -29.64 -6.89 23.46
CA LEU A 187 -29.53 -8.25 22.95
C LEU A 187 -30.59 -8.56 21.87
N LYS A 188 -31.79 -7.98 21.98
CA LYS A 188 -32.85 -8.12 20.96
C LYS A 188 -32.53 -7.33 19.69
N LEU A 189 -31.86 -6.18 19.84
CA LEU A 189 -31.41 -5.34 18.73
C LEU A 189 -30.18 -5.91 17.99
N ALA A 190 -29.49 -6.88 18.59
CA ALA A 190 -28.29 -7.47 18.04
C ALA A 190 -28.58 -8.19 16.72
N THR A 191 -28.17 -7.57 15.62
CA THR A 191 -28.24 -8.14 14.27
C THR A 191 -26.84 -8.35 13.70
N GLN A 192 -26.70 -9.34 12.83
CA GLN A 192 -25.42 -9.59 12.18
C GLN A 192 -25.12 -8.49 11.16
N LEU A 193 -24.06 -7.71 11.40
CA LEU A 193 -23.61 -6.68 10.45
C LEU A 193 -23.11 -7.33 9.14
N ALA A 194 -23.69 -6.90 8.02
CA ALA A 194 -23.22 -7.23 6.69
C ALA A 194 -22.05 -6.32 6.27
N GLY A 195 -20.95 -6.90 5.81
CA GLY A 195 -19.78 -6.17 5.35
C GLY A 195 -18.76 -5.82 6.46
N PRO A 196 -17.71 -5.05 6.12
CA PRO A 196 -16.64 -4.74 7.05
C PRO A 196 -17.11 -3.86 8.21
N VAL A 197 -16.78 -4.29 9.44
CA VAL A 197 -17.01 -3.52 10.67
C VAL A 197 -16.23 -2.20 10.60
N MET A 198 -16.97 -1.09 10.69
CA MET A 198 -16.44 0.29 10.60
C MET A 198 -15.49 0.48 9.40
N PRO A 199 -16.00 0.56 8.16
CA PRO A 199 -15.16 0.63 6.96
C PRO A 199 -14.23 1.85 7.01
N ILE A 200 -12.95 1.62 6.70
CA ILE A 200 -11.94 2.68 6.66
C ILE A 200 -12.13 3.45 5.34
N ARG A 201 -12.29 4.77 5.45
CA ARG A 201 -12.42 5.67 4.32
C ARG A 201 -11.24 6.65 4.32
N ASN A 202 -10.76 7.01 3.15
CA ASN A 202 -9.80 8.10 3.00
C ASN A 202 -10.57 9.41 3.06
N ILE A 203 -10.42 10.14 4.16
CA ILE A 203 -11.05 11.45 4.37
C ILE A 203 -10.06 12.52 3.90
N TYR A 204 -10.55 13.44 3.08
CA TYR A 204 -9.82 14.62 2.64
C TYR A 204 -10.46 15.85 3.27
N LYS A 205 -9.67 16.65 3.97
CA LYS A 205 -10.13 17.93 4.51
C LYS A 205 -10.24 18.91 3.33
N LYS A 206 -11.44 19.43 3.09
CA LYS A 206 -11.65 20.50 2.11
C LYS A 206 -11.26 21.82 2.78
N GLU A 207 -10.25 22.49 2.22
CA GLU A 207 -9.84 23.82 2.66
C GLU A 207 -10.75 24.88 2.03
N LYS A 208 -11.02 25.96 2.77
CA LYS A 208 -11.78 27.10 2.25
C LYS A 208 -10.85 28.00 1.43
N ALA A 209 -11.41 28.68 0.42
CA ALA A 209 -10.69 29.73 -0.29
C ALA A 209 -10.29 30.84 0.69
N ARG A 210 -9.03 31.30 0.58
CA ARG A 210 -8.45 32.35 1.42
C ARG A 210 -7.74 33.36 0.51
N VAL A 211 -7.68 34.60 0.96
CA VAL A 211 -6.88 35.65 0.29
C VAL A 211 -5.40 35.30 0.45
N ILE A 212 -4.65 35.38 -0.64
CA ILE A 212 -3.22 35.05 -0.68
C ILE A 212 -2.45 36.13 0.07
N SER A 213 -1.60 35.72 1.01
CA SER A 213 -0.74 36.65 1.77
C SER A 213 0.42 37.15 0.91
N GLU A 214 0.98 38.31 1.26
CA GLU A 214 2.12 38.88 0.51
C GLU A 214 3.38 37.98 0.61
N ASP A 215 3.56 37.29 1.73
CA ASP A 215 4.66 36.32 1.92
C ASP A 215 4.54 35.12 0.98
N GLU A 216 3.32 34.61 0.76
CA GLU A 216 3.06 33.50 -0.17
C GLU A 216 3.31 33.90 -1.63
N LYS A 217 3.03 35.16 -2.00
CA LYS A 217 3.34 35.69 -3.34
C LYS A 217 4.85 35.79 -3.56
N ASN A 218 5.58 36.23 -2.55
CA ASN A 218 7.03 36.43 -2.62
C ASN A 218 7.83 35.11 -2.48
N PHE A 219 7.18 34.01 -2.10
CA PHE A 219 7.83 32.72 -1.91
C PHE A 219 8.31 32.07 -3.24
N LYS A 220 9.63 31.99 -3.43
CA LYS A 220 10.26 31.36 -4.60
C LYS A 220 10.32 29.84 -4.46
N ALA A 221 9.25 29.14 -4.80
CA ALA A 221 9.13 27.68 -4.66
C ALA A 221 10.22 26.89 -5.42
N PHE A 222 10.48 27.23 -6.69
CA PHE A 222 11.48 26.53 -7.51
C PHE A 222 12.90 26.66 -6.93
N ALA A 223 13.31 27.88 -6.58
CA ALA A 223 14.61 28.15 -5.97
C ALA A 223 14.75 27.40 -4.63
N SER A 224 13.72 27.41 -3.80
CA SER A 224 13.69 26.70 -2.52
C SER A 224 13.89 25.19 -2.68
N LEU A 225 13.23 24.56 -3.66
CA LEU A 225 13.40 23.12 -3.95
C LEU A 225 14.84 22.80 -4.43
N ARG A 226 15.44 23.66 -5.25
CA ARG A 226 16.83 23.50 -5.73
C ARG A 226 17.83 23.65 -4.58
N MET A 227 17.65 24.67 -3.74
CA MET A 227 18.49 24.90 -2.56
C MET A 227 18.37 23.76 -1.55
N ALA A 228 17.17 23.23 -1.30
CA ALA A 228 16.97 22.08 -0.42
C ALA A 228 17.72 20.83 -0.93
N ARG A 229 17.67 20.55 -2.24
CA ARG A 229 18.45 19.46 -2.85
C ARG A 229 19.96 19.69 -2.72
N ALA A 230 20.43 20.91 -2.96
CA ALA A 230 21.84 21.26 -2.82
C ALA A 230 22.34 21.13 -1.38
N ASN A 231 21.56 21.61 -0.41
CA ASN A 231 21.86 21.49 1.02
C ASN A 231 21.89 20.04 1.49
N ALA A 232 20.91 19.22 1.09
CA ALA A 232 20.89 17.78 1.41
C ALA A 232 22.11 17.04 0.81
N ARG A 233 22.49 17.39 -0.43
CA ARG A 233 23.67 16.79 -1.09
C ARG A 233 24.99 17.22 -0.44
N LEU A 234 25.12 18.50 -0.06
CA LEU A 234 26.36 19.09 0.44
C LEU A 234 26.50 19.06 1.97
N PHE A 235 25.51 18.54 2.70
CA PHE A 235 25.50 18.53 4.17
C PHE A 235 26.77 17.91 4.76
N GLY A 236 27.11 16.69 4.34
CA GLY A 236 28.28 15.98 4.86
C GLY A 236 29.61 16.68 4.53
N ILE A 237 29.75 17.20 3.30
CA ILE A 237 30.96 17.92 2.87
C ILE A 237 31.13 19.22 3.66
N ARG A 238 30.05 19.97 3.87
CA ARG A 238 30.07 21.21 4.65
C ARG A 238 30.41 20.93 6.11
N ALA A 239 29.83 19.88 6.71
CA ALA A 239 30.14 19.48 8.08
C ALA A 239 31.61 19.06 8.23
N LYS A 240 32.15 18.29 7.28
CA LYS A 240 33.57 17.90 7.27
C LYS A 240 34.49 19.12 7.17
N ARG A 241 34.27 20.02 6.21
CA ARG A 241 35.08 21.23 6.04
C ARG A 241 35.00 22.16 7.24
N ALA A 242 33.83 22.30 7.85
CA ALA A 242 33.67 23.09 9.06
C ALA A 242 34.48 22.51 10.23
N LYS A 243 34.53 21.16 10.35
CA LYS A 243 35.35 20.48 11.35
C LYS A 243 36.84 20.67 11.07
N GLU A 244 37.29 20.44 9.83
CA GLU A 244 38.70 20.62 9.45
C GLU A 244 39.18 22.06 9.64
N ALA A 245 38.36 23.05 9.30
CA ALA A 245 38.67 24.46 9.54
C ALA A 245 38.78 24.76 11.05
N ALA A 246 37.87 24.23 11.87
CA ALA A 246 37.94 24.38 13.31
C ALA A 246 39.19 23.70 13.91
N ASP A 247 39.55 22.51 13.44
CA ASP A 247 40.75 21.79 13.87
C ASP A 247 42.03 22.58 13.49
N GLN A 248 42.08 23.16 12.28
CA GLN A 248 43.18 24.02 11.84
C GLN A 248 43.26 25.33 12.65
N ASP A 249 42.12 25.93 13.01
CA ASP A 249 42.10 27.13 13.85
C ASP A 249 42.53 26.84 15.30
N VAL A 250 42.31 25.62 15.79
CA VAL A 250 42.84 25.15 17.08
C VAL A 250 44.34 24.90 17.00
N GLU A 251 44.82 24.29 15.92
CA GLU A 251 46.25 24.05 15.70
C GLU A 251 47.03 25.37 15.55
N LYS A 252 46.47 26.37 14.87
CA LYS A 252 47.06 27.72 14.78
C LYS A 252 47.10 28.50 16.11
N LYS A 253 46.29 28.10 17.09
CA LYS A 253 46.24 28.73 18.42
C LYS A 253 47.16 28.04 19.44
N LYS A 254 47.67 26.85 19.13
CA LYS A 254 48.73 26.20 19.90
C LYS A 254 50.09 26.71 19.46
#